data_AF-A0A436ZWR8-F1
#
_entry.id   AF-A0A436ZWR8-F1
#
_cell.length_a   1.000
_cell.length_b   1.000
_cell.length_c   1.000
_cell.angle_alpha   90.00
_cell.angle_beta   90.00
_cell.angle_gamma   90.00
#
_symmetry.space_group_name_H-M   'P 1'
#
loop_
_entity.id
_entity.type
_entity.pdbx_description
1 polymer ?
#
loop_
_entity_poly.entity_id
_entity_poly.type
_entity_poly.pdbx_seq_one_letter_code
_entity_poly.pdbx_strand_id
1 'polypeptide(L)'
;MSKTVVINSPAQLEQLVKSTTIVVIDFHATWCGPCKAVAPAYAALAERLTDPGKMAFAKVDVDQQKSIAQAYNVTAMPTFIMLKSGTETTRIKGANLPALQSAVKELLAASGGAIASSSSSSFWKGADIPKPYEIINSEIELKNLDCMNYNQEIGGVRVLFEGSAPSTEVGGGDGKGKGKSSGNGADWVESDTDEQLTLFIPFSSTVKIYQIQITSRPPPVEEDDEEDTELPKRPSKIKLFVNRPNIVGFDDAESMAATQEIEIKEEDWKDGTVAINTRFVKFQGVFSLNLFVEDAEGDAEKVRLDRIRIVGEVGEKRELGKLEKVGDE
;
A
#
# COMPACT_ATOMS: atom_id res chain seq x y z
N MET A 1 1.61 -27.52 4.99
CA MET A 1 1.18 -27.92 6.35
C MET A 1 1.43 -26.73 7.24
N SER A 2 0.42 -26.24 7.97
CA SER A 2 0.49 -25.01 8.77
C SER A 2 1.71 -24.96 9.68
N LYS A 3 2.61 -23.97 9.49
CA LYS A 3 3.81 -23.72 10.32
C LYS A 3 3.54 -23.24 11.77
N THR A 4 2.30 -23.22 12.22
CA THR A 4 1.94 -22.81 13.59
C THR A 4 2.43 -23.80 14.64
N VAL A 5 3.03 -23.31 15.73
CA VAL A 5 3.44 -24.10 16.89
C VAL A 5 2.28 -24.22 17.88
N VAL A 6 1.82 -25.44 18.14
CA VAL A 6 0.84 -25.68 19.22
C VAL A 6 1.58 -25.74 20.55
N ILE A 7 1.14 -24.90 21.49
CA ILE A 7 1.72 -24.81 22.83
C ILE A 7 0.98 -25.75 23.77
N ASN A 8 1.71 -26.72 24.32
CA ASN A 8 1.20 -27.75 25.22
C ASN A 8 1.71 -27.59 26.67
N SER A 9 2.62 -26.66 26.93
CA SER A 9 3.10 -26.36 28.28
C SER A 9 3.67 -24.94 28.42
N PRO A 10 3.72 -24.36 29.63
CA PRO A 10 4.36 -23.07 29.87
C PRO A 10 5.83 -23.02 29.48
N ALA A 11 6.59 -24.09 29.79
CA ALA A 11 8.01 -24.18 29.47
C ALA A 11 8.26 -24.13 27.95
N GLN A 12 7.38 -24.75 27.15
CA GLN A 12 7.47 -24.70 25.69
C GLN A 12 7.26 -23.28 25.16
N LEU A 13 6.30 -22.53 25.71
CA LEU A 13 6.08 -21.14 25.32
C LEU A 13 7.27 -20.25 25.70
N GLU A 14 7.78 -20.38 26.92
CA GLU A 14 8.95 -19.64 27.36
C GLU A 14 10.17 -19.90 26.48
N GLN A 15 10.40 -21.17 26.10
CA GLN A 15 11.49 -21.53 25.20
C GLN A 15 11.30 -20.91 23.81
N LEU A 16 10.09 -20.93 23.27
CA LEU A 16 9.79 -20.31 21.97
C LEU A 16 10.04 -18.80 22.01
N VAL A 17 9.60 -18.13 23.08
CA VAL A 17 9.78 -16.69 23.29
C VAL A 17 11.25 -16.30 23.50
N LYS A 18 12.03 -17.12 24.19
CA LYS A 18 13.48 -16.88 24.38
C LYS A 18 14.29 -17.12 23.10
N SER A 19 13.87 -18.09 22.27
CA SER A 19 14.59 -18.48 21.06
C SER A 19 14.18 -17.69 19.82
N THR A 20 13.14 -16.86 19.89
CA THR A 20 12.59 -16.16 18.73
C THR A 20 12.41 -14.67 19.02
N THR A 21 12.84 -13.83 18.09
CA THR A 21 12.78 -12.37 18.26
C THR A 21 11.33 -11.84 18.31
N ILE A 22 10.43 -12.37 17.47
CA ILE A 22 9.02 -12.00 17.43
C ILE A 22 8.18 -13.26 17.60
N VAL A 23 7.23 -13.23 18.54
CA VAL A 23 6.25 -14.32 18.71
C VAL A 23 4.85 -13.76 18.66
N VAL A 24 4.05 -14.25 17.72
CA VAL A 24 2.63 -13.91 17.57
C VAL A 24 1.82 -15.07 18.12
N ILE A 25 1.05 -14.85 19.18
CA ILE A 25 0.32 -15.89 19.90
C ILE A 25 -1.18 -15.71 19.66
N ASP A 26 -1.85 -16.75 19.14
CA ASP A 26 -3.30 -16.88 19.05
C ASP A 26 -3.84 -17.63 20.27
N PHE A 27 -4.52 -16.92 21.17
CA PHE A 27 -5.27 -17.51 22.26
C PHE A 27 -6.69 -17.80 21.81
N HIS A 28 -7.01 -19.09 21.69
CA HIS A 28 -8.27 -19.58 21.14
C HIS A 28 -8.93 -20.63 22.05
N ALA A 29 -10.17 -21.00 21.70
CA ALA A 29 -10.88 -22.14 22.28
C ALA A 29 -11.59 -22.93 21.18
N THR A 30 -11.84 -24.23 21.38
CA THR A 30 -12.48 -25.09 20.37
C THR A 30 -13.95 -24.74 20.11
N TRP A 31 -14.64 -24.23 21.13
CA TRP A 31 -16.04 -23.78 21.08
C TRP A 31 -16.19 -22.34 20.58
N CYS A 32 -15.09 -21.62 20.37
CA CYS A 32 -15.12 -20.22 19.94
C CYS A 32 -15.40 -20.09 18.43
N GLY A 33 -16.63 -19.68 18.09
CA GLY A 33 -17.05 -19.41 16.71
C GLY A 33 -16.17 -18.38 15.98
N PRO A 34 -15.94 -17.18 16.55
CA PRO A 34 -15.09 -16.16 15.93
C PRO A 34 -13.65 -16.64 15.68
N CYS A 35 -13.11 -17.50 16.55
CA CYS A 35 -11.77 -18.08 16.38
C CYS A 35 -11.68 -18.91 15.09
N LYS A 36 -12.74 -19.67 14.76
CA LYS A 36 -12.80 -20.46 13.53
C LYS A 36 -12.79 -19.59 12.27
N ALA A 37 -13.37 -18.39 12.34
CA ALA A 37 -13.36 -17.45 11.23
C ALA A 37 -11.96 -16.86 10.97
N VAL A 38 -11.15 -16.60 12.01
CA VAL A 38 -9.81 -16.03 11.86
C VAL A 38 -8.72 -17.08 11.59
N ALA A 39 -8.94 -18.33 12.01
CA ALA A 39 -7.94 -19.39 11.93
C ALA A 39 -7.30 -19.57 10.54
N PRO A 40 -8.03 -19.52 9.40
CA PRO A 40 -7.40 -19.63 8.08
C PRO A 40 -6.45 -18.48 7.76
N ALA A 41 -6.81 -17.25 8.14
CA ALA A 41 -5.97 -16.08 7.90
C ALA A 41 -4.72 -16.11 8.80
N TYR A 42 -4.88 -16.49 10.07
CA TYR A 42 -3.76 -16.66 11.00
C TYR A 42 -2.79 -17.75 10.51
N ALA A 43 -3.30 -18.90 10.06
CA ALA A 43 -2.48 -19.97 9.49
C ALA A 43 -1.74 -19.53 8.21
N ALA A 44 -2.40 -18.73 7.36
CA ALA A 44 -1.75 -18.18 6.16
C ALA A 44 -0.62 -17.19 6.50
N LEU A 45 -0.78 -16.37 7.54
CA LEU A 45 0.29 -15.51 8.06
C LEU A 45 1.45 -16.36 8.60
N ALA A 46 1.14 -17.39 9.40
CA ALA A 46 2.15 -18.30 9.93
C ALA A 46 2.95 -19.00 8.84
N GLU A 47 2.29 -19.48 7.79
CA GLU A 47 2.96 -20.17 6.67
C GLU A 47 3.96 -19.24 5.97
N ARG A 48 3.56 -17.98 5.75
CA ARG A 48 4.32 -16.98 4.99
C ARG A 48 5.45 -16.34 5.79
N LEU A 49 5.23 -16.10 7.08
CA LEU A 49 6.08 -15.20 7.88
C LEU A 49 6.90 -15.91 8.96
N THR A 50 6.68 -17.20 9.21
CA THR A 50 7.53 -17.95 10.14
C THR A 50 8.96 -18.03 9.60
N ASP A 51 9.90 -17.46 10.35
CA ASP A 51 11.34 -17.46 10.10
C ASP A 51 12.06 -17.93 11.38
N PRO A 52 12.73 -19.10 11.37
CA PRO A 52 13.41 -19.64 12.56
C PRO A 52 14.30 -18.62 13.28
N GLY A 53 14.07 -18.45 14.58
CA GLY A 53 14.81 -17.50 15.43
C GLY A 53 14.38 -16.02 15.29
N LYS A 54 13.66 -15.65 14.24
CA LYS A 54 13.18 -14.28 14.04
C LYS A 54 11.70 -14.11 14.28
N MET A 55 10.86 -14.99 13.74
CA MET A 55 9.40 -14.88 13.88
C MET A 55 8.73 -16.25 13.99
N ALA A 56 7.88 -16.41 15.01
CA ALA A 56 7.10 -17.62 15.24
C ALA A 56 5.63 -17.31 15.50
N PHE A 57 4.77 -18.23 15.06
CA PHE A 57 3.32 -18.17 15.27
C PHE A 57 2.92 -19.32 16.18
N ALA A 58 2.33 -18.99 17.32
CA ALA A 58 1.97 -19.95 18.36
C ALA A 58 0.46 -19.98 18.59
N LYS A 59 -0.09 -21.16 18.82
CA LYS A 59 -1.48 -21.34 19.21
C LYS A 59 -1.56 -21.85 20.64
N VAL A 60 -2.36 -21.19 21.46
CA VAL A 60 -2.62 -21.56 22.85
C VAL A 60 -4.11 -21.78 23.00
N ASP A 61 -4.50 -23.02 23.28
CA ASP A 61 -5.87 -23.34 23.67
C ASP A 61 -6.05 -22.95 25.15
N VAL A 62 -6.93 -21.99 25.42
CA VAL A 62 -7.11 -21.45 26.78
C VAL A 62 -7.73 -22.45 27.75
N ASP A 63 -8.47 -23.45 27.26
CA ASP A 63 -9.08 -24.48 28.11
C ASP A 63 -8.04 -25.51 28.54
N GLN A 64 -7.08 -25.81 27.66
CA GLN A 64 -5.99 -26.75 27.94
C GLN A 64 -4.82 -26.10 28.68
N GLN A 65 -4.53 -24.82 28.41
CA GLN A 65 -3.37 -24.09 28.93
C GLN A 65 -3.81 -22.91 29.82
N LYS A 66 -4.64 -23.19 30.83
CA LYS A 66 -5.24 -22.18 31.72
C LYS A 66 -4.21 -21.30 32.42
N SER A 67 -3.09 -21.87 32.86
CA SER A 67 -2.02 -21.11 33.53
C SER A 67 -1.36 -20.10 32.60
N ILE A 68 -1.17 -20.44 31.33
CA ILE A 68 -0.65 -19.53 30.30
C ILE A 68 -1.68 -18.42 30.04
N ALA A 69 -2.95 -18.77 29.83
CA ALA A 69 -4.02 -17.80 29.60
C ALA A 69 -4.16 -16.80 30.76
N GLN A 70 -4.01 -17.27 32.01
CA GLN A 70 -3.99 -16.42 33.20
C GLN A 70 -2.76 -15.51 33.25
N ALA A 71 -1.56 -16.05 33.01
CA ALA A 71 -0.32 -15.26 33.01
C ALA A 71 -0.35 -14.10 32.00
N TYR A 72 -0.98 -14.32 30.85
CA TYR A 72 -1.18 -13.30 29.81
C TYR A 72 -2.47 -12.48 29.96
N ASN A 73 -3.22 -12.63 31.06
CA ASN A 73 -4.48 -11.93 31.33
C ASN A 73 -5.48 -12.00 30.16
N VAL A 74 -5.67 -13.19 29.59
CA VAL A 74 -6.59 -13.41 28.47
C VAL A 74 -8.02 -13.49 29.00
N THR A 75 -8.86 -12.53 28.58
CA THR A 75 -10.25 -12.41 29.03
C THR A 75 -11.29 -12.58 27.91
N ALA A 76 -10.84 -12.69 26.66
CA ALA A 76 -11.69 -12.82 25.49
C ALA A 76 -10.99 -13.68 24.42
N MET A 77 -11.75 -14.41 23.61
CA MET A 77 -11.22 -15.21 22.52
C MET A 77 -11.89 -14.82 21.18
N PRO A 78 -11.13 -14.77 20.07
CA PRO A 78 -9.67 -14.89 20.05
C PRO A 78 -9.01 -13.66 20.68
N THR A 79 -7.83 -13.84 21.27
CA THR A 79 -6.93 -12.72 21.60
C THR A 79 -5.58 -13.02 20.98
N PHE A 80 -5.07 -12.06 20.21
CA PHE A 80 -3.73 -12.13 19.65
C PHE A 80 -2.79 -11.29 20.50
N ILE A 81 -1.68 -11.86 20.93
CA ILE A 81 -0.61 -11.16 21.65
C ILE A 81 0.66 -11.27 20.86
N MET A 82 1.34 -10.15 20.68
CA MET A 82 2.62 -10.10 20.00
C MET A 82 3.71 -9.71 20.97
N LEU A 83 4.77 -10.51 20.96
CA LEU A 83 5.95 -10.31 21.78
C LEU A 83 7.14 -9.98 20.89
N LYS A 84 7.93 -8.99 21.27
CA LYS A 84 9.23 -8.68 20.68
C LYS A 84 10.30 -8.81 21.75
N SER A 85 11.24 -9.73 21.54
CA SER A 85 12.33 -10.07 22.48
C SER A 85 11.81 -10.35 23.90
N GLY A 86 10.67 -11.06 24.00
CA GLY A 86 10.02 -11.40 25.26
C GLY A 86 9.07 -10.36 25.84
N THR A 87 9.03 -9.14 25.30
CA THR A 87 8.15 -8.06 25.79
C THR A 87 6.89 -7.94 24.95
N GLU A 88 5.73 -7.84 25.58
CA GLU A 88 4.45 -7.59 24.89
C GLU A 88 4.45 -6.20 24.25
N THR A 89 4.25 -6.16 22.93
CA THR A 89 4.18 -4.91 22.16
C THR A 89 2.76 -4.59 21.71
N THR A 90 1.96 -5.63 21.47
CA THR A 90 0.64 -5.46 20.87
C THR A 90 -0.32 -6.54 21.35
N ARG A 91 -1.57 -6.12 21.60
CA ARG A 91 -2.67 -6.99 21.98
C ARG A 91 -3.92 -6.65 21.19
N ILE A 92 -4.54 -7.66 20.60
CA ILE A 92 -5.75 -7.52 19.80
C ILE A 92 -6.78 -8.49 20.36
N LYS A 93 -7.91 -7.97 20.82
CA LYS A 93 -9.04 -8.78 21.30
C LYS A 93 -10.09 -8.90 20.19
N GLY A 94 -10.66 -10.08 20.06
CA GLY A 94 -11.71 -10.39 19.10
C GLY A 94 -11.18 -10.72 17.70
N ALA A 95 -12.10 -11.12 16.83
CA ALA A 95 -11.82 -11.57 15.47
C ALA A 95 -11.54 -10.40 14.51
N ASN A 96 -10.52 -9.60 14.80
CA ASN A 96 -10.15 -8.42 14.01
C ASN A 96 -8.96 -8.74 13.08
N LEU A 97 -9.25 -9.28 11.88
CA LEU A 97 -8.23 -9.61 10.88
C LEU A 97 -7.42 -8.39 10.41
N PRO A 98 -8.03 -7.22 10.10
CA PRO A 98 -7.28 -6.05 9.68
C PRO A 98 -6.25 -5.61 10.73
N ALA A 99 -6.66 -5.53 12.01
CA ALA A 99 -5.74 -5.17 13.09
C ALA A 99 -4.60 -6.18 13.22
N LEU A 100 -4.89 -7.48 13.09
CA LEU A 100 -3.88 -8.54 13.15
C LEU A 100 -2.85 -8.38 12.03
N GLN A 101 -3.30 -8.13 10.79
CA GLN A 101 -2.41 -7.95 9.65
C GLN A 101 -1.55 -6.68 9.78
N SER A 102 -2.15 -5.56 10.21
CA SER A 102 -1.42 -4.30 10.42
C SER A 102 -0.35 -4.43 11.49
N ALA A 103 -0.68 -5.01 12.64
CA ALA A 103 0.27 -5.16 13.75
C ALA A 103 1.44 -6.10 13.39
N VAL A 104 1.17 -7.18 12.65
CA VAL A 104 2.25 -8.04 12.13
C VAL A 104 3.16 -7.27 11.17
N LYS A 105 2.60 -6.46 10.28
CA LYS A 105 3.37 -5.63 9.34
C LYS A 105 4.26 -4.61 10.06
N GLU A 106 3.73 -3.94 11.08
CA GLU A 106 4.47 -2.96 11.90
C GLU A 106 5.65 -3.61 12.63
N LEU A 107 5.47 -4.82 13.18
CA LEU A 107 6.56 -5.54 13.85
C LEU A 107 7.68 -5.97 12.90
N LEU A 108 7.33 -6.34 11.67
CA LEU A 108 8.32 -6.63 10.63
C LEU A 108 9.11 -5.37 10.23
N ALA A 109 8.46 -4.21 10.19
CA ALA A 109 9.14 -2.94 9.92
C ALA A 109 10.06 -2.51 11.08
N ALA A 110 9.61 -2.67 12.33
CA ALA A 110 10.33 -2.23 13.52
C ALA A 110 11.51 -3.13 13.93
N SER A 111 11.69 -4.30 13.31
CA SER A 111 12.76 -5.27 13.64
C SER A 111 13.99 -5.21 12.73
N GLY A 112 14.03 -4.28 11.76
CA GLY A 112 15.07 -4.18 10.74
C GLY A 112 16.41 -3.57 11.19
N GLY A 113 17.22 -4.35 11.89
CA GLY A 113 18.66 -4.42 11.60
C GLY A 113 18.87 -5.19 10.29
N ALA A 114 19.82 -4.74 9.47
CA ALA A 114 20.12 -5.29 8.15
C ALA A 114 20.49 -6.79 8.18
N ILE A 115 20.05 -7.57 7.18
CA ILE A 115 20.90 -8.41 6.31
C ILE A 115 20.03 -9.08 5.22
N ALA A 116 20.56 -8.96 4.00
CA ALA A 116 20.45 -9.81 2.81
C ALA A 116 19.15 -10.61 2.56
N SER A 117 18.46 -10.11 1.53
CA SER A 117 17.50 -10.80 0.68
C SER A 117 17.98 -12.19 0.26
N SER A 118 17.23 -13.22 0.65
CA SER A 118 16.96 -14.36 -0.23
C SER A 118 15.46 -14.65 -0.17
N SER A 119 14.88 -14.82 -1.35
CA SER A 119 13.51 -14.54 -1.76
C SER A 119 12.43 -15.51 -1.24
N SER A 120 11.31 -14.97 -0.74
CA SER A 120 9.92 -15.14 -1.23
C SER A 120 8.96 -14.79 -0.07
N SER A 121 8.18 -13.71 -0.02
CA SER A 121 7.54 -12.88 -1.03
C SER A 121 7.97 -11.42 -0.91
N SER A 122 8.67 -10.90 -1.92
CA SER A 122 9.11 -9.51 -1.98
C SER A 122 7.92 -8.55 -1.95
N PHE A 123 7.79 -7.76 -0.88
CA PHE A 123 7.10 -6.48 -1.01
C PHE A 123 7.84 -5.70 -2.09
N TRP A 124 7.14 -5.35 -3.16
CA TRP A 124 7.69 -4.53 -4.23
C TRP A 124 8.16 -3.20 -3.62
N LYS A 125 9.44 -2.87 -3.80
CA LYS A 125 10.06 -1.73 -3.11
C LYS A 125 9.94 -0.42 -3.88
N GLY A 126 9.52 -0.43 -5.14
CA GLY A 126 9.56 0.77 -5.98
C GLY A 126 10.97 1.32 -6.09
N ALA A 127 11.10 2.64 -6.20
CA ALA A 127 12.39 3.32 -6.15
C ALA A 127 12.89 3.52 -4.70
N ASP A 128 14.19 3.81 -4.55
CA ASP A 128 14.79 4.07 -3.25
C ASP A 128 14.11 5.25 -2.52
N ILE A 129 13.84 5.04 -1.23
CA ILE A 129 13.22 6.04 -0.36
C ILE A 129 14.32 6.75 0.43
N PRO A 130 14.49 8.07 0.28
CA PRO A 130 15.46 8.83 1.05
C PRO A 130 15.09 8.86 2.52
N LYS A 131 16.01 8.47 3.41
CA LYS A 131 15.82 8.63 4.87
C LYS A 131 15.81 10.12 5.23
N PRO A 132 15.00 10.58 6.20
CA PRO A 132 14.18 9.79 7.13
C PRO A 132 12.74 9.55 6.66
N TYR A 133 12.41 9.81 5.39
CA TYR A 133 11.03 9.77 4.90
C TYR A 133 10.50 8.35 4.71
N GLU A 134 9.18 8.23 4.67
CA GLU A 134 8.47 6.96 4.46
C GLU A 134 7.33 7.10 3.45
N ILE A 135 6.77 5.97 3.00
CA ILE A 135 5.58 5.97 2.14
C ILE A 135 4.35 6.29 3.00
N ILE A 136 3.66 7.36 2.67
CA ILE A 136 2.50 7.89 3.40
C ILE A 136 1.17 7.66 2.66
N ASN A 137 1.09 6.68 1.76
CA ASN A 137 -0.15 6.34 1.04
C ASN A 137 -1.33 5.98 1.95
N SER A 138 -1.09 5.64 3.22
CA SER A 138 -2.15 5.41 4.21
C SER A 138 -2.98 6.66 4.50
N GLU A 139 -2.44 7.85 4.24
CA GLU A 139 -3.15 9.12 4.40
C GLU A 139 -4.05 9.47 3.20
N ILE A 140 -4.00 8.69 2.11
CA ILE A 140 -4.82 8.96 0.93
C ILE A 140 -6.27 8.54 1.20
N GLU A 141 -7.21 9.45 1.00
CA GLU A 141 -8.63 9.16 1.12
C GLU A 141 -9.15 8.47 -0.14
N LEU A 142 -8.92 7.15 -0.27
CA LEU A 142 -9.27 6.34 -1.45
C LEU A 142 -10.74 6.41 -1.89
N LYS A 143 -11.64 6.87 -1.02
CA LYS A 143 -13.07 7.06 -1.34
C LYS A 143 -13.36 8.35 -2.11
N ASN A 144 -12.50 9.36 -1.95
CA ASN A 144 -12.66 10.70 -2.48
C ASN A 144 -11.67 10.99 -3.61
N LEU A 145 -10.98 9.95 -4.13
CA LEU A 145 -10.20 10.05 -5.35
C LEU A 145 -11.12 10.44 -6.52
N ASP A 146 -10.59 11.27 -7.40
CA ASP A 146 -11.24 11.62 -8.66
C ASP A 146 -10.19 11.54 -9.77
N CYS A 147 -10.59 11.11 -10.97
CA CYS A 147 -9.70 10.93 -12.10
C CYS A 147 -10.48 11.20 -13.38
N MET A 148 -9.99 12.08 -14.25
CA MET A 148 -10.61 12.35 -15.54
C MET A 148 -9.78 11.74 -16.68
N ASN A 149 -10.48 11.38 -17.76
CA ASN A 149 -9.94 10.74 -18.96
C ASN A 149 -9.19 9.43 -18.69
N TYR A 150 -9.73 8.58 -17.80
CA TYR A 150 -9.24 7.21 -17.65
C TYR A 150 -10.27 6.19 -18.13
N ASN A 151 -9.78 5.10 -18.72
CA ASN A 151 -10.63 4.01 -19.20
C ASN A 151 -11.15 3.17 -18.01
N GLN A 152 -12.44 3.32 -17.71
CA GLN A 152 -13.10 2.65 -16.58
C GLN A 152 -13.33 1.15 -16.80
N GLU A 153 -13.28 0.68 -18.05
CA GLU A 153 -13.47 -0.73 -18.40
C GLU A 153 -12.21 -1.55 -18.08
N ILE A 154 -11.03 -0.93 -18.16
CA ILE A 154 -9.74 -1.55 -17.87
C ILE A 154 -9.56 -1.76 -16.36
N GLY A 155 -9.66 -0.70 -15.58
CA GLY A 155 -9.30 -0.74 -14.16
C GLY A 155 -9.81 0.45 -13.36
N GLY A 156 -9.87 0.28 -12.03
CA GLY A 156 -10.28 1.35 -11.13
C GLY A 156 -9.08 2.14 -10.60
N VAL A 157 -9.22 3.46 -10.46
CA VAL A 157 -8.15 4.38 -10.01
C VAL A 157 -7.44 3.97 -8.71
N ARG A 158 -8.15 3.24 -7.82
CA ARG A 158 -7.59 2.78 -6.53
C ARG A 158 -6.39 1.83 -6.68
N VAL A 159 -6.27 1.12 -7.81
CA VAL A 159 -5.18 0.18 -8.07
C VAL A 159 -3.80 0.87 -8.05
N LEU A 160 -3.76 2.17 -8.37
CA LEU A 160 -2.55 2.99 -8.32
C LEU A 160 -1.91 3.02 -6.92
N PHE A 161 -2.67 2.79 -5.86
CA PHE A 161 -2.19 2.91 -4.48
C PHE A 161 -1.98 1.55 -3.79
N GLU A 162 -2.02 0.45 -4.54
CA GLU A 162 -1.76 -0.88 -3.99
C GLU A 162 -0.28 -1.09 -3.62
N GLY A 163 -0.04 -1.90 -2.57
CA GLY A 163 1.31 -2.22 -2.10
C GLY A 163 2.00 -3.36 -2.87
N SER A 164 1.25 -4.12 -3.66
CA SER A 164 1.74 -5.19 -4.53
C SER A 164 2.54 -4.63 -5.70
N ALA A 165 3.49 -5.43 -6.21
CA ALA A 165 4.09 -5.15 -7.52
C ALA A 165 2.99 -5.01 -8.57
N PRO A 166 3.10 -4.07 -9.51
CA PRO A 166 2.24 -4.09 -10.68
C PRO A 166 2.51 -5.32 -11.53
N SER A 167 1.45 -5.84 -12.14
CA SER A 167 1.58 -6.94 -13.10
C SER A 167 2.46 -6.51 -14.29
N THR A 168 3.14 -7.50 -14.88
CA THR A 168 4.11 -7.30 -15.98
C THR A 168 3.54 -7.62 -17.35
N GLU A 169 2.25 -7.96 -17.45
CA GLU A 169 1.67 -8.49 -18.68
C GLU A 169 0.72 -7.49 -19.35
N VAL A 170 1.08 -7.17 -20.59
CA VAL A 170 0.17 -6.76 -21.66
C VAL A 170 -0.85 -7.86 -21.82
N GLY A 171 -2.14 -7.53 -21.72
CA GLY A 171 -3.17 -8.55 -21.78
C GLY A 171 -4.54 -7.96 -21.90
N GLY A 172 -4.77 -7.23 -23.00
CA GLY A 172 -6.10 -7.20 -23.59
C GLY A 172 -6.57 -8.65 -23.78
N GLY A 173 -7.75 -8.93 -23.25
CA GLY A 173 -8.59 -10.11 -23.53
C GLY A 173 -7.91 -11.40 -23.94
N ASP A 174 -7.51 -12.23 -22.97
CA ASP A 174 -8.04 -13.60 -22.92
C ASP A 174 -7.72 -14.21 -21.55
N GLY A 175 -8.78 -14.48 -20.79
CA GLY A 175 -8.69 -14.89 -19.39
C GLY A 175 -7.89 -16.17 -19.21
N LYS A 176 -6.60 -16.06 -18.86
CA LYS A 176 -5.78 -17.13 -18.27
C LYS A 176 -4.43 -16.68 -17.66
N GLY A 177 -4.30 -15.43 -17.23
CA GLY A 177 -3.17 -15.00 -16.38
C GLY A 177 -3.49 -15.15 -14.89
N LYS A 178 -2.79 -16.04 -14.17
CA LYS A 178 -2.95 -16.26 -12.71
C LYS A 178 -2.26 -15.14 -11.90
N GLY A 179 -2.77 -13.92 -12.00
CA GLY A 179 -2.57 -12.87 -11.01
C GLY A 179 -3.93 -12.51 -10.42
N LYS A 180 -4.29 -13.05 -9.25
CA LYS A 180 -5.55 -12.69 -8.58
C LYS A 180 -5.47 -11.25 -8.07
N SER A 181 -5.87 -10.28 -8.87
CA SER A 181 -6.45 -9.04 -8.37
C SER A 181 -7.82 -9.37 -7.75
N SER A 182 -8.22 -8.66 -6.70
CA SER A 182 -9.48 -8.91 -5.98
C SER A 182 -10.70 -8.29 -6.68
N GLY A 183 -10.61 -7.96 -7.96
CA GLY A 183 -11.66 -7.35 -8.78
C GLY A 183 -11.43 -7.71 -10.24
N ASN A 184 -12.49 -7.79 -11.02
CA ASN A 184 -12.54 -8.40 -12.36
C ASN A 184 -11.82 -7.58 -13.47
N GLY A 185 -10.80 -6.77 -13.15
CA GLY A 185 -10.12 -5.83 -14.06
C GLY A 185 -8.61 -5.75 -13.84
N ALA A 186 -7.96 -4.97 -14.71
CA ALA A 186 -6.53 -4.70 -14.69
C ALA A 186 -6.07 -4.01 -13.40
N ASP A 187 -4.79 -4.15 -13.08
CA ASP A 187 -4.16 -3.51 -11.92
C ASP A 187 -3.41 -2.21 -12.30
N TRP A 188 -3.78 -1.58 -13.40
CA TRP A 188 -3.27 -0.28 -13.86
C TRP A 188 -4.41 0.65 -14.27
N VAL A 189 -4.06 1.89 -14.54
CA VAL A 189 -4.92 2.92 -15.14
C VAL A 189 -4.33 3.30 -16.49
N GLU A 190 -5.19 3.45 -17.48
CA GLU A 190 -4.87 3.90 -18.83
C GLU A 190 -5.74 5.10 -19.17
N SER A 191 -5.22 6.06 -19.92
CA SER A 191 -6.05 7.14 -20.44
C SER A 191 -7.01 6.65 -21.53
N ASP A 192 -8.14 7.33 -21.68
CA ASP A 192 -9.22 6.85 -22.55
C ASP A 192 -9.13 7.38 -23.97
N THR A 193 -9.10 8.72 -24.12
CA THR A 193 -9.20 9.40 -25.42
C THR A 193 -7.86 9.86 -25.97
N ASP A 194 -7.00 10.38 -25.10
CA ASP A 194 -5.71 10.99 -25.43
C ASP A 194 -4.72 10.78 -24.25
N GLU A 195 -3.50 11.29 -24.34
CA GLU A 195 -2.45 11.11 -23.36
C GLU A 195 -2.65 11.92 -22.06
N GLN A 196 -3.58 12.89 -22.06
CA GLN A 196 -3.82 13.73 -20.91
C GLN A 196 -4.66 13.02 -19.86
N LEU A 197 -4.19 13.01 -18.62
CA LEU A 197 -4.91 12.40 -17.50
C LEU A 197 -4.73 13.25 -16.24
N THR A 198 -5.82 13.55 -15.55
CA THR A 198 -5.76 14.31 -14.28
C THR A 198 -6.29 13.46 -13.14
N LEU A 199 -5.52 13.40 -12.05
CA LEU A 199 -5.80 12.60 -10.87
C LEU A 199 -5.79 13.48 -9.62
N PHE A 200 -6.93 13.53 -8.94
CA PHE A 200 -7.10 14.20 -7.65
C PHE A 200 -6.90 13.23 -6.48
N ILE A 201 -5.97 13.59 -5.59
CA ILE A 201 -5.54 12.78 -4.45
C ILE A 201 -5.75 13.61 -3.17
N PRO A 202 -6.88 13.43 -2.45
CA PRO A 202 -7.09 14.04 -1.15
C PRO A 202 -6.37 13.26 -0.03
N PHE A 203 -5.88 14.00 0.98
CA PHE A 203 -5.24 13.43 2.17
C PHE A 203 -6.07 13.66 3.44
N SER A 204 -6.11 12.66 4.33
CA SER A 204 -6.81 12.72 5.63
C SER A 204 -6.14 13.63 6.65
N SER A 205 -4.84 13.82 6.50
CA SER A 205 -4.03 14.73 7.29
C SER A 205 -3.29 15.67 6.36
N THR A 206 -2.84 16.82 6.87
CA THR A 206 -1.85 17.61 6.14
C THR A 206 -0.56 16.80 6.02
N VAL A 207 0.06 16.76 4.86
CA VAL A 207 1.30 16.00 4.64
C VAL A 207 2.40 16.88 4.09
N LYS A 208 3.64 16.49 4.37
CA LYS A 208 4.82 17.02 3.68
C LYS A 208 5.23 16.02 2.62
N ILE A 209 5.25 16.41 1.35
CA ILE A 209 5.65 15.52 0.25
C ILE A 209 7.08 15.84 -0.13
N TYR A 210 7.98 14.86 0.02
CA TYR A 210 9.38 14.97 -0.39
C TYR A 210 9.63 14.39 -1.78
N GLN A 211 8.99 13.25 -2.07
CA GLN A 211 9.15 12.55 -3.33
C GLN A 211 7.83 11.90 -3.73
N ILE A 212 7.56 11.88 -5.04
CA ILE A 212 6.45 11.14 -5.63
C ILE A 212 7.08 10.09 -6.53
N GLN A 213 6.81 8.81 -6.29
CA GLN A 213 7.25 7.74 -7.18
C GLN A 213 6.09 7.35 -8.08
N ILE A 214 6.33 7.34 -9.38
CA ILE A 214 5.37 6.89 -10.39
C ILE A 214 5.95 5.66 -11.04
N THR A 215 5.15 4.60 -11.13
CA THR A 215 5.52 3.37 -11.85
C THR A 215 4.63 3.24 -13.07
N SER A 216 5.25 3.05 -14.22
CA SER A 216 4.61 2.85 -15.51
C SER A 216 5.35 1.76 -16.27
N ARG A 217 4.62 0.68 -16.60
CA ARG A 217 5.11 -0.51 -17.32
C ARG A 217 4.22 -0.76 -18.52
N PRO A 218 4.33 0.10 -19.55
CA PRO A 218 3.62 -0.13 -20.80
C PRO A 218 4.10 -1.43 -21.47
N PRO A 219 3.29 -1.96 -22.39
CA PRO A 219 3.69 -3.05 -23.27
C PRO A 219 5.05 -2.82 -23.94
N PRO A 220 5.89 -3.87 -24.11
CA PRO A 220 7.01 -3.75 -25.02
C PRO A 220 6.47 -3.51 -26.44
N VAL A 221 7.07 -2.57 -27.15
CA VAL A 221 6.82 -2.35 -28.58
C VAL A 221 7.46 -3.52 -29.33
N GLU A 222 6.71 -4.23 -30.17
CA GLU A 222 7.29 -5.26 -31.04
C GLU A 222 8.06 -4.56 -32.18
N GLU A 223 9.24 -5.07 -32.52
CA GLU A 223 10.23 -4.42 -33.42
C GLU A 223 9.73 -4.21 -34.88
N ASP A 224 8.58 -4.79 -35.25
CA ASP A 224 8.02 -4.73 -36.61
C ASP A 224 6.85 -3.73 -36.78
N ASP A 225 6.35 -3.11 -35.70
CA ASP A 225 5.19 -2.20 -35.72
C ASP A 225 5.58 -0.78 -35.26
N GLU A 226 6.40 -0.08 -36.07
CA GLU A 226 6.89 1.29 -35.81
C GLU A 226 5.80 2.37 -35.73
N GLU A 227 4.52 2.04 -35.98
CA GLU A 227 3.38 2.98 -36.01
C GLU A 227 2.28 2.66 -34.98
N ASP A 228 2.53 1.87 -33.93
CA ASP A 228 1.49 1.56 -32.94
C ASP A 228 1.30 2.71 -31.92
N THR A 229 0.76 3.84 -32.40
CA THR A 229 0.38 5.00 -31.57
C THR A 229 -0.79 4.69 -30.63
N GLU A 230 -1.50 3.57 -30.85
CA GLU A 230 -2.63 3.12 -30.02
C GLU A 230 -2.17 2.50 -28.68
N LEU A 231 -0.92 2.03 -28.58
CA LEU A 231 -0.40 1.48 -27.33
C LEU A 231 -0.07 2.58 -26.32
N PRO A 232 -0.48 2.43 -25.04
CA PRO A 232 -0.17 3.43 -24.05
C PRO A 232 1.32 3.42 -23.71
N LYS A 233 1.90 4.61 -23.55
CA LYS A 233 3.30 4.78 -23.13
C LYS A 233 3.39 5.42 -21.75
N ARG A 234 4.61 5.75 -21.31
CA ARG A 234 4.85 6.39 -20.01
C ARG A 234 4.60 7.89 -20.11
N PRO A 235 4.27 8.57 -19.00
CA PRO A 235 4.18 10.03 -18.98
C PRO A 235 5.57 10.65 -19.17
N SER A 236 5.68 11.63 -20.06
CA SER A 236 6.91 12.42 -20.28
C SER A 236 6.82 13.80 -19.62
N LYS A 237 5.61 14.34 -19.43
CA LYS A 237 5.42 15.66 -18.80
C LYS A 237 4.28 15.65 -17.80
N ILE A 238 4.57 16.12 -16.59
CA ILE A 238 3.62 16.13 -15.47
C ILE A 238 3.60 17.51 -14.80
N LYS A 239 2.39 17.99 -14.49
CA LYS A 239 2.16 19.17 -13.64
C LYS A 239 1.54 18.74 -12.32
N LEU A 240 2.05 19.31 -11.22
CA LEU A 240 1.56 19.08 -9.87
C LEU A 240 0.89 20.33 -9.33
N PHE A 241 -0.33 20.19 -8.79
CA PHE A 241 -1.03 21.26 -8.09
C PHE A 241 -1.41 20.81 -6.69
N VAL A 242 -0.93 21.50 -5.67
CA VAL A 242 -1.30 21.19 -4.28
C VAL A 242 -2.44 22.07 -3.80
N ASN A 243 -3.18 21.59 -2.80
CA ASN A 243 -4.13 22.38 -2.03
C ASN A 243 -5.29 22.97 -2.84
N ARG A 244 -5.71 22.26 -3.90
CA ARG A 244 -6.96 22.53 -4.61
C ARG A 244 -8.10 21.77 -3.96
N PRO A 245 -9.30 22.35 -3.79
CA PRO A 245 -10.40 21.68 -3.12
C PRO A 245 -10.94 20.49 -3.92
N ASN A 246 -10.79 20.51 -5.24
CA ASN A 246 -11.30 19.52 -6.17
C ASN A 246 -10.26 19.20 -7.25
N ILE A 247 -10.63 18.31 -8.16
CA ILE A 247 -9.87 17.99 -9.37
C ILE A 247 -9.64 19.24 -10.22
N VAL A 248 -8.45 19.36 -10.80
CA VAL A 248 -8.11 20.40 -11.79
C VAL A 248 -8.41 19.84 -13.17
N GLY A 249 -9.32 20.49 -13.89
CA GLY A 249 -9.66 20.13 -15.27
C GLY A 249 -8.55 20.50 -16.26
N PHE A 250 -8.67 20.02 -17.50
CA PHE A 250 -7.65 20.17 -18.55
C PHE A 250 -7.35 21.65 -18.88
N ASP A 251 -8.37 22.45 -19.18
CA ASP A 251 -8.21 23.89 -19.48
C ASP A 251 -7.51 24.66 -18.34
N ASP A 252 -7.87 24.34 -17.10
CA ASP A 252 -7.27 24.92 -15.91
C ASP A 252 -5.82 24.46 -15.73
N ALA A 253 -5.52 23.17 -15.97
CA ALA A 253 -4.18 22.62 -15.84
C ALA A 253 -3.19 23.17 -16.89
N GLU A 254 -3.68 23.53 -18.08
CA GLU A 254 -2.88 24.16 -19.13
C GLU A 254 -2.60 25.64 -18.84
N SER A 255 -3.60 26.37 -18.35
CA SER A 255 -3.52 27.82 -18.15
C SER A 255 -2.94 28.24 -16.80
N MET A 256 -3.14 27.43 -15.76
CA MET A 256 -2.71 27.77 -14.40
C MET A 256 -1.26 27.40 -14.16
N ALA A 257 -0.56 28.26 -13.42
CA ALA A 257 0.79 27.96 -12.96
C ALA A 257 0.78 26.74 -12.02
N ALA A 258 1.50 25.69 -12.41
CA ALA A 258 1.68 24.51 -11.56
C ALA A 258 2.52 24.84 -10.32
N THR A 259 2.29 24.08 -9.24
CA THR A 259 3.17 24.13 -8.07
C THR A 259 4.59 23.70 -8.45
N GLN A 260 4.65 22.65 -9.27
CA GLN A 260 5.87 22.15 -9.90
C GLN A 260 5.52 21.46 -11.22
N GLU A 261 6.33 21.73 -12.25
CA GLU A 261 6.29 21.03 -13.54
C GLU A 261 7.50 20.12 -13.62
N ILE A 262 7.32 18.95 -14.22
CA ILE A 262 8.32 17.91 -14.32
C ILE A 262 8.33 17.38 -15.75
N GLU A 263 9.51 17.39 -16.35
CA GLU A 263 9.82 16.68 -17.58
C GLU A 263 10.58 15.41 -17.18
N ILE A 264 10.11 14.26 -17.65
CA ILE A 264 10.64 12.93 -17.34
C ILE A 264 11.31 12.41 -18.60
N LYS A 265 12.58 12.05 -18.47
CA LYS A 265 13.36 11.45 -19.55
C LYS A 265 13.38 9.94 -19.40
N GLU A 266 13.68 9.24 -20.49
CA GLU A 266 13.83 7.78 -20.50
C GLU A 266 14.80 7.29 -19.41
N GLU A 267 15.91 8.01 -19.19
CA GLU A 267 16.94 7.70 -18.18
C GLU A 267 16.46 7.83 -16.72
N ASP A 268 15.38 8.57 -16.48
CA ASP A 268 14.81 8.75 -15.14
C ASP A 268 14.03 7.51 -14.67
N TRP A 269 13.59 6.66 -15.61
CA TRP A 269 12.87 5.42 -15.32
C TRP A 269 13.83 4.29 -14.93
N LYS A 270 13.73 3.83 -13.68
CA LYS A 270 14.52 2.70 -13.16
C LYS A 270 13.58 1.56 -12.80
N ASP A 271 13.73 0.43 -13.48
CA ASP A 271 12.86 -0.74 -13.33
C ASP A 271 11.35 -0.40 -13.52
N GLY A 272 11.07 0.57 -14.39
CA GLY A 272 9.73 1.09 -14.67
C GLY A 272 9.20 2.08 -13.63
N THR A 273 10.02 2.55 -12.69
CA THR A 273 9.65 3.56 -11.70
C THR A 273 10.51 4.81 -11.83
N VAL A 274 9.87 5.98 -11.92
CA VAL A 274 10.52 7.29 -11.79
C VAL A 274 10.31 7.82 -10.37
N ALA A 275 11.34 8.44 -9.81
CA ALA A 275 11.32 9.05 -8.48
C ALA A 275 11.44 10.58 -8.58
N ILE A 276 10.30 11.27 -8.50
CA ILE A 276 10.19 12.71 -8.67
C ILE A 276 10.42 13.39 -7.32
N ASN A 277 11.56 14.05 -7.15
CA ASN A 277 11.80 14.88 -5.97
C ASN A 277 10.99 16.18 -6.08
N THR A 278 10.22 16.49 -5.04
CA THR A 278 9.45 17.72 -5.00
C THR A 278 10.34 18.89 -4.56
N ARG A 279 9.96 20.11 -4.92
CA ARG A 279 10.49 21.33 -4.32
C ARG A 279 9.91 21.46 -2.92
N PHE A 280 10.46 20.71 -1.97
CA PHE A 280 9.96 20.49 -0.61
C PHE A 280 9.36 21.74 0.08
N VAL A 281 9.97 22.92 -0.11
CA VAL A 281 9.46 24.20 0.44
C VAL A 281 8.03 24.56 -0.02
N LYS A 282 7.58 24.08 -1.18
CA LYS A 282 6.21 24.25 -1.69
C LYS A 282 5.26 23.13 -1.27
N PHE A 283 5.79 22.04 -0.71
CA PHE A 283 5.05 20.81 -0.40
C PHE A 283 5.07 20.49 1.11
N GLN A 284 5.05 21.50 1.98
CA GLN A 284 5.10 21.33 3.45
C GLN A 284 3.75 21.13 4.15
N GLY A 285 2.64 21.46 3.48
CA GLY A 285 1.31 21.47 4.08
C GLY A 285 0.27 21.12 3.05
N VAL A 286 0.43 19.94 2.45
CA VAL A 286 -0.39 19.46 1.35
C VAL A 286 -1.60 18.72 1.93
N PHE A 287 -2.81 19.17 1.64
CA PHE A 287 -4.05 18.45 1.99
C PHE A 287 -4.71 17.79 0.78
N SER A 288 -4.29 18.17 -0.43
CA SER A 288 -4.66 17.54 -1.68
C SER A 288 -3.56 17.71 -2.72
N LEU A 289 -3.44 16.74 -3.61
CA LEU A 289 -2.53 16.76 -4.75
C LEU A 289 -3.32 16.45 -6.02
N ASN A 290 -3.24 17.34 -7.01
CA ASN A 290 -3.59 17.03 -8.38
C ASN A 290 -2.31 16.68 -9.13
N LEU A 291 -2.33 15.51 -9.76
CA LEU A 291 -1.30 15.06 -10.69
C LEU A 291 -1.93 15.10 -12.09
N PHE A 292 -1.44 16.02 -12.92
CA PHE A 292 -1.86 16.15 -14.30
C PHE A 292 -0.74 15.63 -15.20
N VAL A 293 -1.01 14.57 -15.95
CA VAL A 293 -0.18 14.13 -17.07
C VAL A 293 -0.56 15.00 -18.26
N GLU A 294 0.42 15.74 -18.78
CA GLU A 294 0.27 16.65 -19.91
C GLU A 294 0.71 16.00 -21.22
N ASP A 295 1.69 15.09 -21.17
CA ASP A 295 2.31 14.51 -22.36
C ASP A 295 2.87 13.10 -22.06
N ALA A 296 3.01 12.27 -23.10
CA ALA A 296 3.53 10.91 -23.07
C ALA A 296 4.90 10.79 -23.78
N GLU A 297 5.59 9.66 -23.61
CA GLU A 297 6.85 9.40 -24.30
C GLU A 297 6.64 9.21 -25.81
N GLY A 298 7.31 10.01 -26.63
CA GLY A 298 7.17 9.96 -28.10
C GLY A 298 5.80 10.43 -28.57
N ASP A 299 5.32 9.92 -29.70
CA ASP A 299 4.03 10.32 -30.30
C ASP A 299 2.88 9.39 -29.88
N ALA A 300 2.85 8.93 -28.62
CA ALA A 300 1.79 8.05 -28.14
C ALA A 300 0.50 8.80 -27.82
N GLU A 301 -0.64 8.22 -28.21
CA GLU A 301 -1.96 8.78 -27.95
C GLU A 301 -2.48 8.46 -26.55
N LYS A 302 -1.82 7.56 -25.81
CA LYS A 302 -2.29 7.13 -24.49
C LYS A 302 -1.16 7.00 -23.48
N VAL A 303 -1.52 7.13 -22.21
CA VAL A 303 -0.61 6.96 -21.08
C VAL A 303 -1.08 5.84 -20.16
N ARG A 304 -0.13 5.07 -19.63
CA ARG A 304 -0.39 4.06 -18.58
C ARG A 304 0.28 4.45 -17.27
N LEU A 305 -0.45 4.29 -16.17
CA LEU A 305 0.03 4.43 -14.80
C LEU A 305 -0.28 3.14 -14.01
N ASP A 306 0.72 2.57 -13.35
CA ASP A 306 0.55 1.33 -12.60
C ASP A 306 0.50 1.58 -11.09
N ARG A 307 1.43 2.37 -10.56
CA ARG A 307 1.52 2.65 -9.12
C ARG A 307 1.99 4.07 -8.84
N ILE A 308 1.44 4.67 -7.80
CA ILE A 308 1.83 5.97 -7.26
C ILE A 308 2.16 5.81 -5.78
N ARG A 309 3.33 6.27 -5.37
CA ARG A 309 3.74 6.33 -3.96
C ARG A 309 4.09 7.75 -3.58
N ILE A 310 3.50 8.20 -2.49
CA ILE A 310 3.79 9.49 -1.89
C ILE A 310 4.78 9.23 -0.75
N VAL A 311 5.96 9.83 -0.85
CA VAL A 311 7.05 9.69 0.13
C VAL A 311 7.22 11.01 0.86
N GLY A 312 7.17 10.98 2.19
CA GLY A 312 7.16 12.20 2.98
C GLY A 312 6.96 11.99 4.48
N GLU A 313 6.35 12.99 5.12
CA GLU A 313 5.98 13.00 6.53
C GLU A 313 4.49 13.30 6.70
N VAL A 314 3.86 12.66 7.68
CA VAL A 314 2.48 12.97 8.08
C VAL A 314 2.50 14.15 9.06
N GLY A 315 1.70 15.17 8.76
CA GLY A 315 1.49 16.35 9.61
C GLY A 315 0.25 16.23 10.48
N GLU A 316 -0.35 17.37 10.84
CA GLU A 316 -1.50 17.42 11.73
C GLU A 316 -2.78 16.91 11.04
N LYS A 317 -3.60 16.19 11.80
CA LYS A 317 -4.91 15.70 11.35
C LYS A 317 -5.85 16.87 11.10
N ARG A 318 -6.57 16.81 9.98
CA ARG A 318 -7.54 17.84 9.62
C ARG A 318 -8.81 17.66 10.46
N GLU A 319 -9.12 18.62 11.32
CA GLU A 319 -10.48 18.75 11.83
C GLU A 319 -11.33 19.44 10.75
N LEU A 320 -12.33 18.73 10.22
CA LEU A 320 -13.37 19.37 9.42
C LEU A 320 -14.12 20.33 10.33
N GLY A 321 -13.82 21.64 10.20
CA GLY A 321 -14.55 22.69 10.91
C GLY A 321 -16.05 22.47 10.75
N LYS A 322 -16.79 22.56 11.86
CA LYS A 322 -18.25 22.41 11.86
C LYS A 322 -18.83 23.40 10.86
N LEU A 323 -19.57 22.88 9.87
CA LEU A 323 -20.41 23.70 9.01
C LEU A 323 -21.52 24.30 9.87
N GLU A 324 -21.34 25.55 10.26
CA GLU A 324 -22.42 26.32 10.87
C GLU A 324 -23.40 26.71 9.79
N LYS A 325 -24.68 26.38 10.03
CA LYS A 325 -25.78 26.74 9.15
C LYS A 325 -25.91 28.27 9.23
N VAL A 326 -25.60 28.96 8.14
CA VAL A 326 -25.89 30.40 8.01
C VAL A 326 -27.39 30.56 8.23
N GLY A 327 -27.76 31.27 9.30
CA GLY A 327 -29.15 31.56 9.62
C GLY A 327 -29.72 32.50 8.55
N ASP A 328 -30.93 32.17 8.07
CA ASP A 328 -31.73 33.09 7.28
C ASP A 328 -32.13 34.27 8.19
N GLU A 329 -31.50 35.42 7.99
CA GLU A 329 -32.01 36.74 8.43
C GLU A 329 -32.79 37.41 7.29
#